data_AF-A0A1G5IV71-F1
#
_entry.id   AF-A0A1G5IV71-F1
#
_cell.length_a   1.000
_cell.length_b   1.000
_cell.length_c   1.000
_cell.angle_alpha   90.00
_cell.angle_beta   90.00
_cell.angle_gamma   90.00
#
_symmetry.space_group_name_H-M   'P 1'
#
loop_
_entity.id
_entity.type
_entity.pdbx_description
1 polymer ?
#
loop_
_entity_poly.entity_id
_entity_poly.type
_entity_poly.pdbx_seq_one_letter_code
_entity_poly.pdbx_strand_id
1 'polypeptide(L)'
;MEKLKTRWGIRSNFQLVVIFIVFAINGSLSAKIGIYLMNLMGWTKENMQPVLFYVIAGILILPLYPLLLMVVGWLFGQSEFFFPFAKKMLNRISFGLLFKK
;
A
#
# COMPACT_ATOMS: atom_id res chain seq x y z
N MET A 1 -14.00 -10.85 -16.32
CA MET A 1 -12.93 -11.47 -15.52
C MET A 1 -11.71 -11.83 -16.36
N GLU A 2 -11.89 -12.48 -17.51
CA GLU A 2 -10.77 -12.94 -18.36
C GLU A 2 -9.79 -11.83 -18.80
N LYS A 3 -10.29 -10.69 -19.30
CA LYS A 3 -9.43 -9.55 -19.72
C LYS A 3 -8.51 -9.02 -18.60
N LEU A 4 -8.95 -9.09 -17.35
CA LEU A 4 -8.20 -8.56 -16.20
C LEU A 4 -7.10 -9.54 -15.79
N LYS A 5 -7.41 -10.84 -15.80
CA LYS A 5 -6.43 -11.91 -15.56
C LYS A 5 -5.30 -11.90 -16.57
N THR A 6 -5.61 -11.79 -17.86
CA THR A 6 -4.59 -11.76 -18.92
C THR A 6 -3.69 -10.54 -18.80
N ARG A 7 -4.24 -9.36 -18.46
CA ARG A 7 -3.46 -8.12 -18.31
C ARG A 7 -2.53 -8.16 -17.09
N TRP A 8 -2.92 -8.86 -16.04
CA TRP A 8 -2.23 -8.89 -14.75
C TRP A 8 -1.44 -10.18 -14.51
N GLY A 9 -1.48 -11.14 -15.45
CA GLY A 9 -0.79 -12.44 -15.35
C GLY A 9 -1.40 -13.37 -14.30
N ILE A 10 -2.68 -13.19 -13.93
CA ILE A 10 -3.34 -13.95 -12.87
C ILE A 10 -3.77 -15.32 -13.44
N ARG A 11 -3.33 -16.40 -12.80
CA ARG A 11 -3.50 -17.78 -13.29
C ARG A 11 -4.81 -18.42 -12.84
N SER A 12 -5.43 -17.95 -11.75
CA SER A 12 -6.65 -18.57 -11.20
C SER A 12 -7.59 -17.58 -10.52
N ASN A 13 -8.87 -17.96 -10.39
CA ASN A 13 -9.84 -17.19 -9.60
C ASN A 13 -9.45 -17.13 -8.12
N PHE A 14 -8.85 -18.21 -7.60
CA PHE A 14 -8.36 -18.27 -6.22
C PHE A 14 -7.27 -17.22 -5.97
N GLN A 15 -6.34 -17.06 -6.91
CA GLN A 15 -5.30 -16.03 -6.82
C GLN A 15 -5.91 -14.62 -6.74
N LEU A 16 -6.97 -14.35 -7.50
CA LEU A 16 -7.66 -13.05 -7.45
C LEU A 16 -8.30 -12.78 -6.07
N VAL A 17 -8.91 -13.80 -5.46
CA VAL A 17 -9.48 -13.68 -4.10
C VAL A 17 -8.38 -13.37 -3.09
N VAL A 18 -7.25 -14.07 -3.15
CA VAL A 18 -6.09 -13.81 -2.28
C VAL A 18 -5.56 -12.38 -2.48
N ILE A 19 -5.46 -11.91 -3.72
CA ILE A 19 -5.04 -10.53 -4.02
C ILE A 19 -5.97 -9.51 -3.36
N PHE A 20 -7.29 -9.70 -3.43
CA PHE A 20 -8.24 -8.81 -2.78
C PHE A 20 -8.12 -8.83 -1.25
N ILE A 21 -7.92 -10.01 -0.67
CA ILE A 21 -7.67 -10.14 0.78
C ILE A 21 -6.41 -9.38 1.18
N VAL A 22 -5.31 -9.54 0.43
CA VAL A 22 -4.06 -8.80 0.68
C VAL A 22 -4.28 -7.30 0.58
N PHE A 23 -5.02 -6.81 -0.41
CA PHE A 23 -5.33 -5.38 -0.51
C PHE A 23 -6.18 -4.86 0.65
N ALA A 24 -7.17 -5.63 1.11
CA ALA A 24 -7.99 -5.27 2.26
C ALA A 24 -7.15 -5.18 3.53
N ILE A 25 -6.34 -6.19 3.82
CA ILE A 25 -5.43 -6.22 4.98
C ILE A 25 -4.45 -5.06 4.90
N ASN A 26 -3.81 -4.85 3.74
CA ASN A 26 -2.83 -3.79 3.56
C ASN A 26 -3.44 -2.39 3.73
N GLY A 27 -4.65 -2.17 3.20
CA GLY A 27 -5.40 -0.92 3.38
C GLY A 27 -5.67 -0.61 4.85
N SER A 28 -6.23 -1.57 5.59
CA SER A 28 -6.50 -1.39 7.02
C SER A 28 -5.22 -1.22 7.85
N LEU A 29 -4.18 -2.01 7.56
CA LEU A 29 -2.92 -1.98 8.30
C LEU A 29 -2.17 -0.66 8.08
N SER A 30 -2.08 -0.20 6.84
CA SER A 30 -1.41 1.06 6.50
C SER A 30 -2.10 2.27 7.15
N ALA A 31 -3.43 2.31 7.17
CA ALA A 31 -4.18 3.36 7.87
C ALA A 31 -3.92 3.36 9.38
N LYS A 32 -3.92 2.18 10.01
CA LYS A 32 -3.67 2.04 11.45
C LYS A 32 -2.25 2.48 11.83
N ILE A 33 -1.25 2.06 11.05
CA ILE A 33 0.14 2.47 11.26
C ILE A 33 0.30 3.98 10.99
N GLY A 34 -0.33 4.53 9.96
CA GLY A 34 -0.31 5.97 9.68
C GLY A 34 -0.84 6.81 10.86
N ILE A 35 -1.99 6.42 11.43
CA ILE A 35 -2.53 7.08 12.62
C ILE A 35 -1.62 6.89 13.84
N TYR A 36 -1.05 5.70 14.01
CA TYR A 36 -0.11 5.45 15.09
C TYR A 36 1.14 6.35 14.99
N LEU A 37 1.69 6.54 13.79
CA LEU A 37 2.81 7.45 13.55
C LEU A 37 2.43 8.90 13.84
N MET A 38 1.23 9.35 13.46
CA MET A 38 0.72 10.70 13.81
C MET A 38 0.70 10.89 15.33
N ASN A 39 0.15 9.92 16.06
CA ASN A 39 0.07 9.98 17.52
C ASN A 39 1.45 9.97 18.18
N LEU A 40 2.43 9.23 17.63
CA LEU A 40 3.82 9.25 18.11
C LEU A 40 4.49 10.62 17.95
N MET A 41 4.11 11.39 16.93
CA MET A 41 4.56 12.77 16.73
C MET A 41 3.80 13.78 17.62
N GLY A 42 2.90 13.30 18.49
CA GLY A 42 2.05 14.14 19.33
C GLY A 42 0.91 14.80 18.57
N TRP A 43 0.65 14.40 17.32
CA TRP A 43 -0.43 14.93 16.49
C TRP A 43 -1.69 14.09 16.64
N THR A 44 -2.72 14.69 17.22
CA THR A 44 -4.02 14.07 17.47
C THR A 44 -5.11 14.83 16.72
N LYS A 45 -6.29 14.21 16.61
CA LYS A 45 -7.46 14.87 16.00
C LYS A 45 -7.96 16.07 16.83
N GLU A 46 -7.59 16.14 18.10
CA GLU A 46 -8.03 17.16 19.04
C GLU A 46 -7.13 18.40 18.99
N ASN A 47 -5.85 18.23 18.70
CA ASN A 47 -4.86 19.31 18.68
C ASN A 47 -4.48 19.81 17.28
N MET A 48 -5.01 19.18 16.22
CA MET A 48 -4.81 19.61 14.83
C MET A 48 -6.11 19.98 14.14
N GLN A 49 -6.01 20.89 13.18
CA GLN A 49 -7.10 21.16 12.24
C GLN A 49 -7.43 19.87 11.46
N PRO A 50 -8.70 19.46 11.36
CA PRO A 50 -9.06 18.14 10.83
C PRO A 50 -8.54 17.86 9.41
N VAL A 51 -8.56 18.85 8.51
CA VAL A 51 -8.08 18.68 7.14
C VAL A 51 -6.58 18.41 7.13
N LEU A 52 -5.80 19.20 7.88
CA LEU A 52 -4.35 19.04 7.98
C LEU A 52 -3.97 17.67 8.56
N PHE A 53 -4.69 17.19 9.58
CA PHE A 53 -4.48 15.86 10.14
C PHE A 53 -4.60 14.76 9.07
N TYR A 54 -5.67 14.77 8.28
CA TYR A 54 -5.88 13.76 7.24
C TYR A 54 -4.90 13.89 6.07
N VAL A 55 -4.50 15.11 5.72
CA VAL A 55 -3.49 15.34 4.67
C VAL A 55 -2.14 14.75 5.08
N ILE A 56 -1.65 15.06 6.29
CA ILE A 56 -0.38 14.56 6.79
C ILE A 56 -0.43 13.04 6.97
N ALA A 57 -1.51 12.51 7.55
CA ALA A 57 -1.70 11.06 7.66
C ALA A 57 -1.65 10.40 6.26
N GLY A 58 -2.29 11.00 5.25
CA GLY A 58 -2.22 10.54 3.86
C GLY A 58 -0.78 10.53 3.33
N ILE A 59 -0.01 11.59 3.57
CA ILE A 59 1.41 11.69 3.17
C ILE A 59 2.25 10.59 3.83
N LEU A 60 2.01 10.25 5.10
CA LEU A 60 2.72 9.18 5.81
C LEU A 60 2.34 7.79 5.29
N ILE A 61 1.06 7.56 5.02
CA ILE A 61 0.54 6.28 4.51
C ILE A 61 1.09 6.01 3.10
N LEU A 62 1.28 7.05 2.28
CA LEU A 62 1.65 6.94 0.88
C LEU A 62 2.98 6.17 0.63
N PRO A 63 4.12 6.48 1.28
CA PRO A 63 5.34 5.68 1.17
C PRO A 63 5.29 4.36 1.96
N LEU A 64 4.49 4.30 3.03
CA LEU A 64 4.33 3.10 3.85
C LEU A 64 3.58 1.99 3.11
N TYR A 65 2.56 2.34 2.34
CA TYR A 65 1.64 1.40 1.69
C TYR A 65 2.37 0.43 0.73
N PRO A 66 3.24 0.85 -0.21
CA PRO A 66 3.98 -0.09 -1.05
C PRO A 66 4.87 -1.05 -0.27
N LEU A 67 5.51 -0.58 0.82
CA LEU A 67 6.39 -1.41 1.64
C LEU A 67 5.60 -2.51 2.35
N LEU A 68 4.48 -2.15 2.99
CA LEU A 68 3.59 -3.13 3.60
C LEU A 68 3.01 -4.09 2.57
N LEU A 69 2.70 -3.61 1.36
CA LEU A 69 2.16 -4.45 0.30
C LEU A 69 3.17 -5.52 -0.15
N MET A 70 4.47 -5.22 -0.13
CA MET A 70 5.52 -6.22 -0.34
C MET A 70 5.52 -7.26 0.79
N VAL A 71 5.45 -6.83 2.04
CA VAL A 71 5.47 -7.74 3.21
C VAL A 71 4.22 -8.64 3.22
N VAL A 72 3.03 -8.06 3.18
CA VAL A 72 1.77 -8.81 3.20
C VAL A 72 1.63 -9.67 1.94
N GLY A 73 1.98 -9.14 0.77
CA GLY A 73 1.99 -9.92 -0.47
C GLY A 73 2.92 -11.13 -0.41
N TRP A 74 4.07 -11.00 0.24
CA TRP A 74 4.99 -12.12 0.47
C TRP A 74 4.43 -13.16 1.45
N LEU A 75 3.82 -12.71 2.57
CA LEU A 75 3.19 -13.61 3.55
C LEU A 75 2.08 -14.49 2.95
N PHE A 76 1.35 -13.97 1.96
CA PHE A 76 0.28 -14.70 1.25
C PHE A 76 0.77 -15.43 -0.02
N GLY A 77 2.09 -15.50 -0.26
CA GLY A 77 2.67 -16.20 -1.41
C GLY A 77 2.39 -15.52 -2.76
N GLN A 78 2.10 -14.22 -2.77
CA GLN A 78 1.81 -13.41 -3.97
C GLN A 78 2.92 -12.39 -4.28
N SER A 79 4.17 -12.67 -3.87
CA SER A 79 5.31 -11.77 -4.07
C SER A 79 5.59 -11.45 -5.54
N GLU A 80 5.47 -12.43 -6.45
CA GLU A 80 5.65 -12.22 -7.91
C GLU A 80 4.69 -11.16 -8.47
N PHE A 81 3.49 -11.06 -7.89
CA PHE A 81 2.50 -10.08 -8.27
C PHE A 81 2.74 -8.72 -7.58
N PHE A 82 2.93 -8.73 -6.26
CA PHE A 82 2.97 -7.49 -5.47
C PHE A 82 4.32 -6.76 -5.49
N PHE A 83 5.46 -7.45 -5.66
CA PHE A 83 6.77 -6.78 -5.67
C PHE A 83 6.94 -5.83 -6.87
N PRO A 84 6.65 -6.24 -8.12
CA PRO A 84 6.71 -5.33 -9.26
C PRO A 84 5.70 -4.18 -9.13
N PHE A 85 4.50 -4.48 -8.60
CA PHE A 85 3.48 -3.48 -8.35
C PHE A 85 3.94 -2.43 -7.34
N ALA A 86 4.46 -2.85 -6.19
CA ALA A 86 4.97 -1.99 -5.14
C ALA A 86 6.19 -1.17 -5.58
N LYS A 87 7.16 -1.78 -6.27
CA LYS A 87 8.32 -1.07 -6.84
C LYS A 87 7.90 0.01 -7.83
N LYS A 88 6.95 -0.29 -8.71
CA LYS A 88 6.38 0.69 -9.66
C LYS A 88 5.70 1.84 -8.93
N MET A 89 5.02 1.56 -7.82
CA MET A 89 4.37 2.56 -7.00
C MET A 89 5.39 3.45 -6.27
N LEU A 90 6.40 2.85 -5.62
CA LEU A 90 7.51 3.57 -4.99
C LEU A 90 8.24 4.47 -5.99
N ASN A 91 8.52 3.97 -7.20
CA ASN A 91 9.19 4.79 -8.20
C ASN A 91 8.37 6.01 -8.61
N ARG A 92 7.04 5.89 -8.68
CA ARG A 92 6.15 7.02 -8.97
C ARG A 92 6.12 8.03 -7.82
N ILE A 93 6.06 7.54 -6.59
CA ILE A 93 6.10 8.37 -5.38
C ILE A 93 7.40 9.16 -5.31
N SER A 94 8.53 8.52 -5.64
CA SER A 94 9.84 9.15 -5.66
C SER A 94 10.13 9.95 -6.95
N PHE A 95 9.13 10.23 -7.80
CA PHE A 95 9.34 10.92 -9.08
C PHE A 95 10.42 10.28 -9.99
N GLY A 96 10.58 8.97 -9.92
CA GLY A 96 11.56 8.22 -10.72
C GLY A 96 12.97 8.13 -10.11
N LEU A 97 13.20 8.68 -8.90
CA LEU A 97 14.52 8.75 -8.29
C LEU A 97 15.05 7.42 -7.74
N LEU A 98 14.18 6.53 -7.22
CA LEU A 98 14.61 5.32 -6.51
C LEU A 98 14.98 4.15 -7.43
N PHE A 99 14.27 3.98 -8.54
CA PHE A 99 14.52 2.89 -9.49
C PHE A 99 14.72 3.50 -10.87
N LYS A 100 15.91 4.09 -11.06
CA LYS A 100 16.39 4.52 -12.37
C LYS A 100 16.56 3.28 -13.24
N LYS A 101 15.98 3.32 -14.44
CA LYS A 101 16.22 2.31 -15.47
C LYS A 101 17.63 2.41 -16.00
#